data_AF-A0ABD1PPA7-F1
#
_entry.id   AF-A0ABD1PPA7-F1
#
_cell.length_a   1.000
_cell.length_b   1.000
_cell.length_c   1.000
_cell.angle_alpha   90.00
_cell.angle_beta   90.00
_cell.angle_gamma   90.00
#
_symmetry.space_group_name_H-M   'P 1'
#
loop_
_entity.id
_entity.type
_entity.pdbx_description
1 polymer ?
#
loop_
_entity_poly.entity_id
_entity_poly.type
_entity_poly.pdbx_seq_one_letter_code
_entity_poly.pdbx_strand_id
1 'polypeptide(L)'
;MTLRQRPLPTRGRGPDPQFFEPFNIIPIHNILIDHPSLRYPEVRAATSAISAAGDLRKPPFSPWHDNMDLLDWLGLFFGFQGDNVKNQRENLVLHLANSLSLSV
;
A
#
# COMPACT_ATOMS: atom_id res chain seq x y z
N MET A 1 5.64 -33.74 20.45
CA MET A 1 5.59 -32.78 19.32
C MET A 1 6.12 -31.45 19.81
N THR A 2 7.32 -31.05 19.39
CA THR A 2 8.03 -29.85 19.85
C THR A 2 7.79 -28.71 18.85
N LEU A 3 7.06 -27.67 19.28
CA LEU A 3 6.94 -26.42 18.53
C LEU A 3 8.31 -25.75 18.45
N ARG A 4 8.88 -25.65 17.24
CA ARG A 4 10.05 -24.80 16.98
C ARG A 4 9.66 -23.34 17.17
N GLN A 5 10.00 -22.75 18.30
CA GLN A 5 10.01 -21.30 18.47
C GLN A 5 11.21 -20.72 17.71
N ARG A 6 10.96 -19.70 16.88
CA ARG A 6 12.00 -18.97 16.14
C ARG A 6 12.65 -17.95 17.09
N PRO A 7 13.99 -17.81 17.13
CA PRO A 7 14.64 -16.88 18.06
C PRO A 7 14.34 -15.42 17.70
N LEU A 8 14.04 -14.59 18.70
CA LEU A 8 13.94 -13.12 18.56
C LEU A 8 15.35 -12.52 18.41
N PRO A 9 15.59 -11.61 17.45
CA PRO A 9 16.89 -10.97 17.31
C PRO A 9 17.12 -9.93 18.43
N THR A 10 18.26 -10.05 19.09
CA THR A 10 18.73 -9.16 20.15
C THR A 10 19.05 -7.78 19.60
N ARG A 11 18.50 -6.77 20.28
CA ARG A 11 18.55 -5.33 20.00
C ARG A 11 19.99 -4.78 19.97
N GLY A 12 20.53 -4.52 18.78
CA GLY A 12 21.62 -3.59 18.54
C GLY A 12 21.04 -2.26 18.04
N ARG A 13 21.41 -1.15 18.67
CA ARG A 13 21.00 0.22 18.27
C ARG A 13 21.74 0.61 16.98
N GLY A 14 21.27 0.09 15.85
CA GLY A 14 21.58 0.57 14.50
C GLY A 14 20.61 1.67 14.06
N PRO A 15 20.84 2.32 12.90
CA PRO A 15 19.90 3.31 12.38
C PRO A 15 18.52 2.67 12.30
N ASP A 16 17.50 3.41 12.75
CA ASP A 16 16.11 2.94 12.84
C ASP A 16 15.77 2.21 11.53
N PRO A 17 15.46 0.90 11.55
CA PRO A 17 15.16 0.18 10.33
C PRO A 17 13.90 0.83 9.78
N GLN A 18 14.07 1.67 8.77
CA GLN A 18 12.99 2.20 7.98
C GLN A 18 12.19 1.00 7.50
N PHE A 19 11.11 0.73 8.23
CA PHE A 19 10.00 -0.17 7.94
C PHE A 19 10.31 -1.21 6.85
N PHE A 20 11.13 -2.19 7.17
CA PHE A 20 11.00 -3.50 6.51
C PHE A 20 9.71 -4.10 7.05
N GLU A 21 8.57 -3.62 6.55
CA GLU A 21 7.34 -4.37 6.72
C GLU A 21 7.61 -5.75 6.10
N PRO A 22 7.39 -6.86 6.84
CA PRO A 22 7.69 -8.21 6.36
C PRO A 22 6.80 -8.65 5.19
N PHE A 23 5.97 -7.74 4.68
CA PHE A 23 5.04 -7.94 3.60
C PHE A 23 5.65 -7.38 2.31
N ASN A 24 5.54 -8.15 1.23
CA ASN A 24 5.90 -7.69 -0.11
C ASN A 24 4.82 -6.72 -0.59
N ILE A 25 4.70 -5.53 0.00
CA ILE A 25 3.72 -4.53 -0.40
C ILE A 25 4.42 -3.43 -1.18
N ILE A 26 4.05 -3.25 -2.45
CA ILE A 26 4.52 -2.12 -3.25
C ILE A 26 4.18 -0.80 -2.51
N PRO A 27 5.18 0.08 -2.27
CA PRO A 27 4.97 1.33 -1.55
C PRO A 27 4.30 2.39 -2.44
N ILE A 28 3.00 2.23 -2.67
CA ILE A 28 2.20 3.05 -3.59
C ILE A 28 2.09 4.52 -3.12
N HIS A 29 2.14 4.78 -1.81
CA HIS A 29 1.99 6.11 -1.19
C HIS A 29 3.31 6.82 -0.96
N ASN A 30 4.42 6.10 -1.10
CA ASN A 30 5.73 6.64 -0.79
C ASN A 30 6.45 7.00 -2.08
N ILE A 31 5.99 8.07 -2.72
CA ILE A 31 6.57 8.64 -3.95
C ILE A 31 8.06 8.99 -3.75
N LEU A 32 8.49 9.17 -2.49
CA LEU A 32 9.89 9.40 -2.10
C LEU A 32 10.74 8.13 -2.08
N ILE A 33 10.11 6.95 -2.04
CA ILE A 33 10.80 5.68 -2.26
C ILE A 33 10.84 5.50 -3.77
N ASP A 34 12.03 5.66 -4.36
CA ASP A 34 12.32 5.27 -5.75
C ASP A 34 12.20 3.74 -5.90
N HIS A 35 10.97 3.24 -5.78
CA HIS A 35 10.68 1.82 -5.78
C HIS A 35 10.77 1.31 -7.23
N PRO A 36 11.50 0.22 -7.51
CA PRO A 36 11.68 -0.27 -8.87
C PRO A 36 10.37 -0.51 -9.64
N SER A 37 9.28 -0.86 -8.93
CA SER A 37 7.96 -1.06 -9.55
C SER A 37 7.35 0.20 -10.16
N LEU A 38 7.72 1.40 -9.68
CA LEU A 38 7.23 2.67 -10.27
C LEU A 38 7.88 2.98 -11.63
N ARG A 39 8.90 2.22 -12.06
CA ARG A 39 9.49 2.35 -13.40
C ARG A 39 8.56 1.85 -14.51
N TYR A 40 7.60 1.00 -14.16
CA TYR A 40 6.62 0.48 -15.12
C TYR A 40 5.47 1.48 -15.29
N PRO A 41 5.24 2.01 -16.52
CA PRO A 41 4.19 2.98 -16.76
C PRO A 41 2.79 2.44 -16.44
N GLU A 42 2.57 1.13 -16.56
CA GLU A 42 1.32 0.43 -16.24
C GLU A 42 1.03 0.48 -14.74
N VAL A 43 2.06 0.31 -13.91
CA VAL A 43 1.94 0.43 -12.45
C VAL A 43 1.61 1.87 -12.07
N ARG A 44 2.27 2.86 -12.68
CA ARG A 44 1.98 4.28 -12.46
C ARG A 44 0.56 4.65 -12.89
N ALA A 45 0.10 4.13 -14.03
CA ALA A 45 -1.25 4.34 -14.53
C ALA A 45 -2.30 3.70 -13.61
N ALA A 46 -2.07 2.45 -13.16
CA ALA A 46 -2.92 1.77 -12.20
C ALA A 46 -3.01 2.52 -10.87
N THR A 47 -1.88 2.98 -10.32
CA THR A 47 -1.85 3.83 -9.11
C THR A 47 -2.64 5.11 -9.32
N SER A 48 -2.45 5.80 -10.45
CA SER A 48 -3.17 7.05 -10.74
C SER A 48 -4.69 6.84 -10.85
N ALA A 49 -5.12 5.68 -11.38
CA ALA A 49 -6.52 5.34 -11.49
C ALA A 49 -7.21 5.17 -10.12
N ILE A 50 -6.51 4.59 -9.14
CA ILE A 50 -7.07 4.38 -7.79
C ILE A 50 -6.98 5.63 -6.89
N SER A 51 -6.15 6.61 -7.24
CA SER A 51 -6.04 7.90 -6.53
C SER A 51 -7.25 8.83 -6.71
N ALA A 52 -8.21 8.47 -7.58
CA ALA A 52 -9.41 9.27 -7.88
C ALA A 52 -10.47 9.24 -6.77
N ALA A 53 -10.10 9.61 -5.54
CA ALA A 53 -11.00 9.68 -4.38
C ALA A 53 -11.32 11.11 -3.91
N GLY A 54 -10.69 12.13 -4.50
CA GLY A 54 -10.81 13.53 -4.06
C GLY A 54 -12.23 14.12 -4.11
N ASP A 55 -13.07 13.63 -5.03
CA ASP A 55 -14.45 14.10 -5.21
C ASP A 55 -15.45 13.35 -4.29
N LEU A 56 -15.00 12.35 -3.54
CA LEU A 56 -15.85 11.61 -2.63
C LEU A 56 -16.12 12.40 -1.35
N ARG A 57 -17.28 12.14 -0.75
CA ARG A 57 -17.60 12.70 0.57
C ARG A 57 -16.53 12.26 1.57
N LYS A 58 -15.96 13.23 2.30
CA LYS A 58 -14.94 12.96 3.33
C LYS A 58 -15.54 12.19 4.52
N PRO A 59 -14.77 11.28 5.15
CA PRO A 59 -15.20 10.58 6.36
C PRO A 59 -15.56 11.57 7.48
N PRO A 60 -16.69 11.39 8.18
CA PRO A 60 -17.15 12.36 9.19
C PRO A 60 -16.29 12.40 10.46
N PHE A 61 -15.53 11.34 10.76
CA PHE A 61 -14.81 11.17 12.03
C PHE A 61 -13.32 10.83 11.85
N SER A 62 -12.77 10.99 10.65
CA SER A 62 -11.37 10.67 10.38
C SER A 62 -10.74 11.74 9.48
N PRO A 63 -9.48 12.13 9.75
CA PRO A 63 -8.79 13.10 8.92
C PRO A 63 -8.62 12.53 7.50
N TRP A 64 -8.93 13.35 6.51
CA TRP A 64 -8.70 13.04 5.10
C TRP A 64 -7.50 13.86 4.61
N HIS A 65 -6.53 13.19 3.99
CA HIS A 65 -5.32 13.80 3.46
C HIS A 65 -5.28 13.69 1.93
N ASP A 66 -4.63 14.64 1.26
CA ASP A 66 -4.61 14.70 -0.22
C ASP A 66 -3.86 13.54 -0.87
N ASN A 67 -3.06 12.79 -0.11
CA ASN A 67 -2.35 11.59 -0.56
C ASN A 67 -3.14 10.30 -0.33
N MET A 68 -4.37 10.36 0.19
CA MET A 68 -5.22 9.20 0.40
C MET A 68 -5.93 8.80 -0.89
N ASP A 69 -6.05 7.49 -1.10
CA ASP A 69 -6.70 6.92 -2.27
C ASP A 69 -8.06 6.28 -1.95
N LEU A 70 -8.70 5.70 -2.97
CA LEU A 70 -10.01 5.07 -2.85
C LEU A 70 -10.06 3.99 -1.76
N LEU A 71 -8.96 3.27 -1.53
CA LEU A 71 -8.94 2.19 -0.55
C LEU A 71 -8.75 2.72 0.87
N ASP A 72 -8.03 3.84 1.05
CA ASP A 72 -8.03 4.57 2.33
C ASP A 72 -9.45 5.08 2.63
N TRP A 73 -10.14 5.61 1.62
CA TRP A 73 -11.53 6.05 1.76
C TRP A 73 -12.44 4.92 2.24
N LEU A 74 -12.39 3.75 1.60
CA LEU A 74 -13.15 2.58 2.03
C LEU A 74 -12.74 2.13 3.43
N GLY A 75 -11.44 2.12 3.73
CA GLY A 75 -10.92 1.74 5.04
C GLY A 75 -11.46 2.63 6.16
N LEU A 76 -11.50 3.94 5.95
CA LEU A 76 -12.01 4.90 6.94
C LEU A 76 -13.53 4.83 7.12
N PHE A 77 -14.30 4.59 6.07
CA PHE A 77 -15.77 4.50 6.17
C PHE A 77 -16.25 3.18 6.77
N PHE A 78 -15.59 2.06 6.45
CA PHE A 78 -16.02 0.73 6.87
C PHE A 78 -15.20 0.14 8.03
N GLY A 79 -14.15 0.83 8.47
CA GLY A 79 -13.31 0.41 9.59
C GLY A 79 -12.41 -0.78 9.26
N PHE A 80 -11.91 -0.87 8.02
CA PHE A 80 -10.96 -1.93 7.66
C PHE A 80 -9.62 -1.73 8.37
N GLN A 81 -8.95 -2.83 8.70
CA GLN A 81 -7.59 -2.79 9.23
C GLN A 81 -6.63 -2.24 8.18
N GLY A 82 -5.71 -1.36 8.58
CA GLY A 82 -4.80 -0.68 7.67
C GLY A 82 -3.96 -1.64 6.81
N ASP A 83 -3.52 -2.76 7.38
CA ASP A 83 -2.72 -3.74 6.64
C ASP A 83 -3.56 -4.50 5.59
N ASN A 84 -4.85 -4.74 5.87
CA ASN A 84 -5.75 -5.32 4.87
C ASN A 84 -5.96 -4.34 3.71
N VAL A 85 -6.10 -3.04 4.00
CA VAL A 85 -6.21 -1.99 2.97
C VAL A 85 -4.96 -1.97 2.09
N LYS A 86 -3.77 -1.95 2.71
CA LYS A 86 -2.49 -1.98 1.98
C LYS A 86 -2.37 -3.23 1.09
N ASN A 87 -2.68 -4.40 1.63
CA ASN A 87 -2.60 -5.67 0.89
C ASN A 87 -3.58 -5.72 -0.30
N GLN A 88 -4.82 -5.26 -0.10
CA GLN A 88 -5.81 -5.22 -1.18
C GLN A 88 -5.45 -4.21 -2.27
N ARG A 89 -4.84 -3.10 -1.87
CA ARG A 89 -4.37 -2.07 -2.80
C ARG A 89 -3.30 -2.58 -3.74
N GLU A 90 -2.29 -3.25 -3.20
CA GLU A 90 -1.27 -3.85 -4.03
C GLU A 90 -1.87 -4.86 -5.01
N ASN A 91 -2.71 -5.77 -4.52
CA ASN A 91 -3.35 -6.76 -5.37
C ASN A 91 -4.13 -6.10 -6.52
N LEU A 92 -4.88 -5.03 -6.23
CA LEU A 92 -5.61 -4.27 -7.24
C LEU A 92 -4.67 -3.59 -8.24
N VAL A 93 -3.58 -2.96 -7.78
CA VAL A 93 -2.60 -2.32 -8.65
C VAL A 93 -1.94 -3.33 -9.59
N LEU A 94 -1.57 -4.52 -9.09
CA LEU A 94 -0.98 -5.58 -9.92
C LEU A 94 -1.96 -6.07 -10.98
N HIS A 95 -3.23 -6.28 -10.63
CA HIS A 95 -4.26 -6.67 -11.59
C HIS A 95 -4.52 -5.59 -12.65
N LEU A 96 -4.62 -4.32 -12.25
CA LEU A 96 -4.82 -3.20 -13.16
C LEU A 96 -3.61 -3.05 -14.09
N ALA A 97 -2.39 -3.07 -13.55
CA ALA A 97 -1.17 -2.99 -14.34
C ALA A 97 -1.08 -4.13 -15.37
N ASN A 98 -1.44 -5.35 -14.99
CA ASN A 98 -1.50 -6.48 -15.92
C ASN A 98 -2.55 -6.26 -17.04
N SER A 99 -3.72 -5.71 -16.72
CA SER A 99 -4.74 -5.39 -17.74
C SER A 99 -4.27 -4.28 -18.69
N LEU A 100 -3.59 -3.26 -18.16
CA LEU A 100 -3.06 -2.13 -18.93
C LEU A 100 -1.89 -2.57 -19.81
N SER A 101 -1.09 -3.53 -19.36
CA SER A 101 0.00 -4.12 -20.15
C SER A 101 -0.53 -4.87 -21.38
N LEU A 102 -1.68 -5.55 -21.26
CA LEU A 102 -2.34 -6.25 -22.38
C LEU A 102 -3.12 -5.31 -23.32
N SER A 103 -3.19 -4.01 -23.00
CA SER A 103 -3.92 -3.00 -23.77
C SER A 103 -3.06 -2.27 -24.81
N VAL A 104 -1.75 -2.56 -24.85
CA VAL A 104 -0.73 -1.91 -25.70
C VAL A 104 -0.15 -2.93 -26.67
#